data_AF-A0A0Q4E7M3-F1
#
_entry.id   AF-A0A0Q4E7M3-F1
#
_cell.length_a   1.000
_cell.length_b   1.000
_cell.length_c   1.000
_cell.angle_alpha   90.00
_cell.angle_beta   90.00
_cell.angle_gamma   90.00
#
_symmetry.space_group_name_H-M   'P 1'
#
loop_
_entity.id
_entity.type
_entity.pdbx_description
1 polymer ?
#
loop_
_entity_poly.entity_id
_entity_poly.type
_entity_poly.pdbx_seq_one_letter_code
_entity_poly.pdbx_strand_id
1 'polypeptide(L)'
;MVAEENPSYPTLSTRDKKVQRKMLATHIINQSLEDKSFGKTKFEKLLHLVECHILQKDLNQNYSVQAAGPYDGGFTKTFWDEVLKSKWFVIEEHGNLRRIVSGENNDKSLKDYGYFSDEQKEKINQLIEVFKSYNYQEPEIISTLYAVWNNRLIRKESITDDLLKEDFLNWDQGKAKYADRLDKALDWMREKNIVPNGWGKEIMRVKKK
;
A
#
# COMPACT_ATOMS: atom_id res chain seq x y z
N MET A 1 10.52 -41.84 13.91
CA MET A 1 10.27 -40.39 13.94
C MET A 1 10.03 -39.97 12.51
N VAL A 2 8.77 -39.82 12.14
CA VAL A 2 8.37 -39.48 10.77
C VAL A 2 8.50 -37.95 10.65
N ALA A 3 9.32 -37.50 9.71
CA ALA A 3 9.41 -36.09 9.37
C ALA A 3 8.05 -35.66 8.80
N GLU A 4 7.40 -34.71 9.46
CA GLU A 4 6.20 -34.07 8.93
C GLU A 4 6.59 -33.28 7.68
N GLU A 5 6.10 -33.74 6.54
CA GLU A 5 6.17 -33.00 5.28
C GLU A 5 5.39 -31.69 5.45
N ASN A 6 6.13 -30.58 5.40
CA ASN A 6 5.55 -29.24 5.32
C ASN A 6 4.65 -29.18 4.07
N PRO A 7 3.33 -28.88 4.18
CA PRO A 7 2.48 -28.80 3.02
C PRO A 7 2.96 -27.65 2.12
N SER A 8 3.55 -28.02 0.98
CA SER A 8 3.96 -27.09 -0.07
C SER A 8 2.72 -26.50 -0.71
N TYR A 9 2.31 -25.32 -0.25
CA TYR A 9 1.27 -24.55 -0.92
C TYR A 9 1.72 -24.26 -2.36
N PRO A 10 0.88 -24.51 -3.39
CA PRO A 10 1.27 -24.24 -4.77
C PRO A 10 1.61 -22.76 -4.92
N THR A 11 2.84 -22.49 -5.37
CA THR A 11 3.29 -21.13 -5.67
C THR A 11 2.42 -20.56 -6.79
N LEU A 12 1.72 -19.45 -6.52
CA LEU A 12 0.86 -18.78 -7.51
C LEU A 12 1.64 -18.46 -8.79
N SER A 13 1.02 -18.71 -9.95
CA SER A 13 1.60 -18.31 -11.22
C SER A 13 1.74 -16.79 -11.30
N THR A 14 2.69 -16.30 -12.11
CA THR A 14 2.86 -14.85 -12.33
C THR A 14 1.57 -14.19 -12.85
N ARG A 15 0.77 -14.93 -13.63
CA ARG A 15 -0.53 -14.45 -14.12
C ARG A 15 -1.51 -14.29 -12.97
N ASP A 16 -1.63 -15.29 -12.10
CA ASP A 16 -2.57 -15.25 -10.97
C ASP A 16 -2.21 -14.15 -9.97
N LYS A 17 -0.91 -13.95 -9.68
CA LYS A 17 -0.42 -12.84 -8.85
C LYS A 17 -0.86 -11.48 -9.40
N LYS A 18 -0.71 -11.26 -10.71
CA LYS A 18 -1.14 -10.01 -11.37
C LYS A 18 -2.65 -9.80 -11.29
N VAL A 19 -3.45 -10.84 -11.52
CA VAL A 19 -4.91 -10.75 -11.44
C VAL A 19 -5.35 -10.45 -10.00
N GLN A 20 -4.80 -11.18 -9.02
CA GLN A 20 -5.07 -10.95 -7.59
C GLN A 20 -4.75 -9.53 -7.17
N ARG A 21 -3.57 -9.01 -7.58
CA ARG A 21 -3.16 -7.65 -7.24
C ARG A 21 -4.04 -6.59 -7.90
N LYS A 22 -4.45 -6.81 -9.15
CA LYS A 22 -5.41 -5.91 -9.83
C LYS A 22 -6.75 -5.88 -9.09
N MET A 23 -7.27 -7.03 -8.65
CA MET A 23 -8.51 -7.09 -7.87
C MET A 23 -8.39 -6.43 -6.51
N LEU A 24 -7.25 -6.61 -5.82
CA LEU A 24 -6.97 -5.89 -4.59
C LEU A 24 -7.04 -4.38 -4.81
N ALA A 25 -6.38 -3.89 -5.85
CA ALA A 25 -6.37 -2.49 -6.20
C ALA A 25 -7.77 -1.96 -6.55
N THR A 26 -8.57 -2.69 -7.33
CA THR A 26 -9.96 -2.26 -7.62
C THR A 26 -10.84 -2.30 -6.39
N HIS A 27 -10.67 -3.29 -5.50
CA HIS A 27 -11.38 -3.36 -4.22
C HIS A 27 -11.08 -2.13 -3.36
N ILE A 28 -9.79 -1.78 -3.17
CA ILE A 28 -9.38 -0.59 -2.41
C ILE A 28 -10.04 0.68 -2.97
N ILE A 29 -10.04 0.85 -4.29
CA ILE A 29 -10.64 2.03 -4.93
C ILE A 29 -12.15 2.06 -4.69
N ASN A 30 -12.86 0.94 -4.93
CA ASN A 30 -14.31 0.88 -4.78
C ASN A 30 -14.76 1.17 -3.35
N GLN A 31 -14.03 0.68 -2.34
CA GLN A 31 -14.30 0.98 -0.93
C GLN A 31 -13.96 2.43 -0.54
N SER A 32 -13.24 3.16 -1.38
CA SER A 32 -12.80 4.53 -1.13
C SER A 32 -13.53 5.59 -1.97
N LEU A 33 -14.53 5.22 -2.79
CA LEU A 33 -15.19 6.16 -3.72
C LEU A 33 -15.88 7.34 -3.02
N GLU A 34 -16.38 7.14 -1.81
CA GLU A 34 -17.04 8.18 -1.00
C GLU A 34 -16.04 9.18 -0.37
N ASP A 35 -14.74 8.87 -0.36
CA ASP A 35 -13.71 9.75 0.14
C ASP A 35 -13.35 10.83 -0.91
N LYS A 36 -13.70 12.07 -0.59
CA LYS A 36 -13.49 13.25 -1.46
C LYS A 36 -12.01 13.58 -1.66
N SER A 37 -11.13 13.12 -0.77
CA SER A 37 -9.68 13.30 -0.85
C SER A 37 -8.96 12.14 -1.53
N PHE A 38 -9.70 11.10 -1.96
CA PHE A 38 -9.11 9.88 -2.49
C PHE A 38 -8.53 10.08 -3.89
N GLY A 39 -7.21 10.29 -3.93
CA GLY A 39 -6.41 10.37 -5.14
C GLY A 39 -5.34 9.27 -5.22
N LYS A 40 -4.55 9.30 -6.29
CA LYS A 40 -3.53 8.27 -6.58
C LYS A 40 -2.53 8.05 -5.45
N THR A 41 -2.03 9.12 -4.82
CA THR A 41 -1.08 9.00 -3.71
C THR A 41 -1.68 8.20 -2.56
N LYS A 42 -2.91 8.53 -2.15
CA LYS A 42 -3.61 7.82 -1.07
C LYS A 42 -3.84 6.35 -1.46
N PHE A 43 -4.34 6.10 -2.66
CA PHE A 43 -4.48 4.75 -3.21
C PHE A 43 -3.17 3.94 -3.12
N GLU A 44 -2.05 4.50 -3.60
CA GLU A 44 -0.75 3.82 -3.60
C GLU A 44 -0.27 3.48 -2.18
N LYS A 45 -0.53 4.37 -1.21
CA LYS A 45 -0.13 4.13 0.18
C LYS A 45 -1.00 3.07 0.85
N LEU A 46 -2.31 3.09 0.59
CA LEU A 46 -3.21 2.04 1.07
C LEU A 46 -2.85 0.69 0.44
N LEU A 47 -2.53 0.65 -0.86
CA LEU A 47 -2.11 -0.57 -1.53
C LEU A 47 -0.85 -1.16 -0.86
N HIS A 48 0.16 -0.33 -0.59
CA HIS A 48 1.37 -0.75 0.12
C HIS A 48 1.07 -1.30 1.51
N LEU A 49 0.30 -0.57 2.32
CA LEU A 49 -0.04 -1.00 3.68
C LEU A 49 -0.86 -2.29 3.65
N VAL A 50 -1.87 -2.41 2.79
CA VAL A 50 -2.67 -3.63 2.67
C VAL A 50 -1.79 -4.83 2.28
N GLU A 51 -0.94 -4.69 1.27
CA GLU A 51 -0.08 -5.76 0.78
C GLU A 51 0.92 -6.23 1.84
N CYS A 52 1.56 -5.30 2.54
CA CYS A 52 2.66 -5.59 3.46
C CYS A 52 2.23 -5.82 4.91
N HIS A 53 1.09 -5.28 5.35
CA HIS A 53 0.61 -5.39 6.73
C HIS A 53 -0.48 -6.44 6.87
N ILE A 54 -1.50 -6.40 6.00
CA ILE A 54 -2.69 -7.25 6.11
C ILE A 54 -2.49 -8.58 5.41
N LEU A 55 -2.06 -8.55 4.14
CA LEU A 55 -2.01 -9.75 3.31
C LEU A 55 -0.73 -10.54 3.49
N GLN A 56 0.42 -9.86 3.62
CA GLN A 56 1.74 -10.48 3.73
C GLN A 56 1.93 -11.60 2.71
N LYS A 57 1.57 -11.29 1.45
CA LYS A 57 1.51 -12.25 0.35
C LYS A 57 2.28 -11.73 -0.85
N ASP A 58 3.06 -12.61 -1.48
CA ASP A 58 3.76 -12.29 -2.73
C ASP A 58 2.78 -12.23 -3.91
N LEU A 59 2.36 -11.01 -4.22
CA LEU A 59 1.56 -10.61 -5.38
C LEU A 59 2.43 -10.00 -6.49
N ASN A 60 3.73 -10.32 -6.49
CA ASN A 60 4.74 -9.76 -7.39
C ASN A 60 4.89 -8.24 -7.24
N GLN A 61 4.78 -7.74 -6.00
CA GLN A 61 5.07 -6.37 -5.65
C GLN A 61 6.57 -6.08 -5.67
N ASN A 62 6.92 -4.91 -6.20
CA ASN A 62 8.28 -4.44 -6.34
C ASN A 62 8.36 -2.95 -6.01
N TYR A 63 8.18 -2.64 -4.72
CA TYR A 63 8.23 -1.28 -4.22
C TYR A 63 9.64 -0.70 -4.28
N SER A 64 9.71 0.59 -4.60
CA SER A 64 10.94 1.38 -4.59
C SER A 64 10.76 2.68 -3.82
N VAL A 65 11.88 3.26 -3.40
CA VAL A 65 11.91 4.60 -2.80
C VAL A 65 11.53 5.65 -3.83
N GLN A 66 10.45 6.39 -3.57
CA GLN A 66 10.04 7.60 -4.32
C GLN A 66 9.71 8.75 -3.36
N ALA A 67 9.68 9.98 -3.86
CA ALA A 67 9.47 11.18 -3.03
C ALA A 67 8.21 11.09 -2.14
N ALA A 68 7.09 10.60 -2.70
CA ALA A 68 5.83 10.41 -1.97
C ALA A 68 5.75 9.06 -1.21
N GLY A 69 6.88 8.47 -0.84
CA GLY A 69 6.94 7.17 -0.14
C GLY A 69 7.06 5.95 -1.07
N PRO A 70 6.84 4.73 -0.53
CA PRO A 70 6.91 3.48 -1.30
C PRO A 70 6.03 3.51 -2.54
N TYR A 71 6.58 3.09 -3.68
CA TYR A 71 5.84 3.07 -4.95
C TYR A 71 6.31 1.95 -5.87
N ASP A 72 5.36 1.24 -6.45
CA ASP A 72 5.58 0.22 -7.48
C ASP A 72 5.12 0.74 -8.84
N GLY A 73 6.04 1.35 -9.59
CA GLY A 73 5.73 1.94 -10.88
C GLY A 73 5.42 0.93 -11.98
N GLY A 74 5.95 -0.29 -11.88
CA GLY A 74 5.71 -1.35 -12.86
C GLY A 74 4.25 -1.79 -12.86
N PHE A 75 3.71 -2.03 -11.66
CA PHE A 75 2.29 -2.33 -11.49
C PHE A 75 1.43 -1.09 -11.75
N THR A 76 1.73 0.04 -11.09
CA THR A 76 0.83 1.20 -11.06
C THR A 76 0.57 1.78 -12.45
N LYS A 77 1.59 1.85 -13.30
CA LYS A 77 1.43 2.32 -14.69
C LYS A 77 0.44 1.44 -15.47
N THR A 78 0.72 0.14 -15.52
CA THR A 78 -0.09 -0.84 -16.25
C THR A 78 -1.52 -0.88 -15.72
N PHE A 79 -1.67 -0.87 -14.39
CA PHE A 79 -2.97 -0.87 -13.73
C PHE A 79 -3.82 0.33 -14.13
N TRP A 80 -3.29 1.55 -14.02
CA TRP A 80 -4.03 2.76 -14.39
C TRP A 80 -4.37 2.82 -15.88
N ASP A 81 -3.44 2.46 -16.76
CA ASP A 81 -3.68 2.40 -18.21
C ASP A 81 -4.87 1.49 -18.54
N GLU A 82 -4.96 0.31 -17.90
CA GLU A 82 -6.03 -0.65 -18.13
C GLU A 82 -7.39 -0.18 -17.58
N VAL A 83 -7.44 0.27 -16.32
CA VAL A 83 -8.73 0.59 -15.66
C VAL A 83 -9.34 1.89 -16.16
N LEU A 84 -8.51 2.87 -16.56
CA LEU A 84 -8.99 4.10 -17.18
C LEU A 84 -9.44 3.86 -18.63
N LYS A 85 -8.67 3.11 -19.42
CA LYS A 85 -9.07 2.72 -20.79
C LYS A 85 -10.39 1.93 -20.80
N SER A 86 -10.59 1.07 -19.80
CA SER A 86 -11.82 0.28 -19.64
C SER A 86 -12.97 1.09 -19.04
N LYS A 87 -12.75 2.35 -18.66
CA LYS A 87 -13.70 3.23 -17.97
C LYS A 87 -14.26 2.62 -16.67
N TRP A 88 -13.46 1.84 -15.95
CA TRP A 88 -13.85 1.34 -14.62
C TRP A 88 -13.81 2.47 -13.58
N PHE A 89 -12.85 3.38 -13.76
CA PHE A 89 -12.67 4.57 -12.96
C PHE A 89 -12.35 5.76 -13.85
N VAL A 90 -12.56 6.97 -13.34
CA VAL A 90 -12.17 8.24 -13.96
C VAL A 90 -11.40 9.06 -12.93
N ILE A 91 -10.50 9.92 -13.40
CA ILE A 91 -9.81 10.89 -12.54
C ILE A 91 -10.39 12.26 -12.86
N GLU A 92 -11.07 12.84 -11.88
CA GLU A 92 -11.64 14.18 -11.98
C GLU A 92 -10.73 15.21 -11.31
N GLU A 93 -10.63 16.38 -11.93
CA GLU A 93 -9.93 17.52 -11.37
C GLU A 93 -10.92 18.38 -10.56
N HIS A 94 -10.63 18.54 -9.28
CA HIS A 94 -11.39 19.34 -8.32
C HIS A 94 -10.45 20.43 -7.78
N GLY A 95 -10.23 21.48 -8.56
CA GLY A 95 -9.22 22.50 -8.27
C GLY A 95 -7.81 21.89 -8.29
N ASN A 96 -7.11 21.95 -7.15
CA ASN A 96 -5.77 21.35 -7.01
C ASN A 96 -5.80 19.84 -6.70
N LEU A 97 -6.98 19.26 -6.52
CA LEU A 97 -7.14 17.84 -6.18
C LEU A 97 -7.46 17.02 -7.44
N ARG A 98 -6.89 15.82 -7.51
CA ARG A 98 -7.23 14.81 -8.51
C ARG A 98 -7.90 13.64 -7.80
N ARG A 99 -9.22 13.56 -7.93
CA ARG A 99 -10.06 12.56 -7.26
C ARG A 99 -10.31 11.38 -8.18
N ILE A 100 -10.26 10.17 -7.63
CA ILE A 100 -10.69 8.95 -8.31
C ILE A 100 -12.19 8.79 -8.09
N VAL A 101 -12.96 8.64 -9.17
CA VAL A 101 -14.40 8.41 -9.14
C VAL A 101 -14.78 7.18 -9.98
N SER A 102 -16.01 6.68 -9.80
CA SER A 102 -16.53 5.58 -10.61
C SER A 102 -16.67 6.00 -12.08
N GLY A 103 -16.29 5.11 -13.00
CA GLY A 103 -16.50 5.31 -14.43
C GLY A 103 -17.77 4.61 -14.93
N GLU A 104 -18.06 4.82 -16.22
CA GLU A 104 -19.22 4.24 -16.92
C GLU A 104 -19.32 2.71 -16.78
N ASN A 105 -18.20 2.01 -16.71
CA ASN A 105 -18.11 0.55 -16.61
C ASN A 105 -17.57 0.10 -15.23
N ASN A 106 -17.84 0.85 -14.16
CA ASN A 106 -17.33 0.54 -12.82
C ASN A 106 -17.82 -0.82 -12.30
N ASP A 107 -19.03 -1.24 -12.67
CA ASP A 107 -19.62 -2.55 -12.34
C ASP A 107 -18.67 -3.72 -12.65
N LYS A 108 -17.92 -3.63 -13.76
CA LYS A 108 -16.95 -4.67 -14.18
C LYS A 108 -15.74 -4.78 -13.26
N SER A 109 -15.47 -3.76 -12.44
CA SER A 109 -14.36 -3.74 -11.48
C SER A 109 -14.69 -4.45 -10.16
N LEU A 110 -15.98 -4.72 -9.91
CA LEU A 110 -16.50 -5.38 -8.71
C LEU A 110 -16.41 -6.91 -8.76
N LYS A 111 -15.88 -7.46 -9.86
CA LYS A 111 -15.81 -8.91 -10.04
C LYS A 111 -14.91 -9.55 -8.99
N ASP A 112 -15.51 -10.37 -8.15
CA ASP A 112 -14.81 -11.20 -7.17
C ASP A 112 -14.58 -12.61 -7.72
N TYR A 113 -13.35 -13.08 -7.55
CA TYR A 113 -12.90 -14.41 -7.95
C TYR A 113 -12.53 -15.28 -6.74
N GLY A 114 -12.86 -14.83 -5.51
CA GLY A 114 -12.64 -15.59 -4.28
C GLY A 114 -11.17 -15.67 -3.86
N TYR A 115 -10.32 -14.73 -4.28
CA TYR A 115 -8.89 -14.76 -3.94
C TYR A 115 -8.56 -14.25 -2.53
N PHE A 116 -9.50 -13.53 -1.91
CA PHE A 116 -9.39 -13.02 -0.56
C PHE A 116 -10.54 -13.56 0.28
N SER A 117 -10.22 -14.11 1.46
CA SER A 117 -11.25 -14.54 2.42
C SER A 117 -12.05 -13.34 2.93
N ASP A 118 -13.23 -13.60 3.50
CA ASP A 118 -14.05 -12.53 4.09
C ASP A 118 -13.32 -11.86 5.27
N GLU A 119 -12.54 -12.61 6.05
CA GLU A 119 -11.68 -12.05 7.10
C GLU A 119 -10.61 -11.11 6.53
N GLN A 120 -9.98 -11.45 5.40
CA GLN A 120 -9.01 -10.57 4.75
C GLN A 120 -9.68 -9.31 4.23
N LYS A 121 -10.83 -9.42 3.57
CA LYS A 121 -11.60 -8.26 3.09
C LYS A 121 -12.02 -7.34 4.22
N GLU A 122 -12.46 -7.90 5.34
CA GLU A 122 -12.84 -7.14 6.53
C GLU A 122 -11.65 -6.34 7.08
N LYS A 123 -10.48 -6.97 7.26
CA LYS A 123 -9.26 -6.27 7.69
C LYS A 123 -8.82 -5.18 6.71
N ILE A 124 -8.97 -5.43 5.40
CA ILE A 124 -8.69 -4.42 4.37
C ILE A 124 -9.63 -3.23 4.52
N ASN A 125 -10.93 -3.48 4.66
CA ASN A 125 -11.95 -2.43 4.80
C ASN A 125 -11.73 -1.61 6.07
N GLN A 126 -11.38 -2.27 7.18
CA GLN A 126 -11.03 -1.59 8.44
C GLN A 126 -9.83 -0.65 8.25
N LEU A 127 -8.77 -1.11 7.56
CA LEU A 127 -7.62 -0.25 7.25
C LEU A 127 -8.01 0.93 6.36
N ILE A 128 -8.86 0.73 5.34
CA ILE A 128 -9.35 1.80 4.47
C ILE A 128 -10.15 2.83 5.27
N GLU A 129 -11.05 2.38 6.14
CA GLU A 129 -11.90 3.24 6.96
C GLU A 129 -11.08 4.08 7.94
N VAL A 130 -10.01 3.51 8.52
CA VAL A 130 -9.05 4.24 9.36
C VAL A 130 -8.48 5.46 8.63
N PHE A 131 -8.22 5.36 7.32
CA PHE A 131 -7.64 6.46 6.55
C PHE A 131 -8.66 7.39 5.90
N LYS A 132 -9.96 7.06 5.91
CA LYS A 132 -10.98 7.74 5.11
C LYS A 132 -11.15 9.23 5.44
N SER A 133 -11.03 9.60 6.72
CA SER A 133 -11.14 10.99 7.18
C SER A 133 -9.87 11.82 7.01
N TYR A 134 -8.75 11.18 6.70
CA TYR A 134 -7.46 11.84 6.51
C TYR A 134 -7.27 12.30 5.07
N ASN A 135 -6.39 13.28 4.84
CA ASN A 135 -6.03 13.67 3.48
C ASN A 135 -4.94 12.71 2.94
N TYR A 136 -4.22 13.09 1.88
CA TYR A 136 -3.19 12.24 1.29
C TYR A 136 -1.88 12.16 2.12
N GLN A 137 -1.64 13.14 2.99
CA GLN A 137 -0.39 13.29 3.74
C GLN A 137 -0.29 12.25 4.85
N GLU A 138 -1.37 11.94 5.59
CA GLU A 138 -1.29 10.94 6.64
C GLU A 138 -0.97 9.53 6.09
N PRO A 139 -1.68 9.01 5.06
CA PRO A 139 -1.26 7.78 4.39
C PRO A 139 0.19 7.82 3.90
N GLU A 140 0.66 8.97 3.39
CA GLU A 140 2.06 9.14 2.96
C GLU A 140 3.04 8.96 4.11
N ILE A 141 2.80 9.64 5.24
CA ILE A 141 3.65 9.56 6.43
C ILE A 141 3.63 8.13 6.96
N ILE A 142 2.46 7.54 7.18
CA ILE A 142 2.32 6.20 7.76
C ILE A 142 2.94 5.14 6.85
N SER A 143 2.69 5.19 5.54
CA SER A 143 3.26 4.22 4.61
C SER A 143 4.79 4.32 4.52
N THR A 144 5.36 5.52 4.63
CA THR A 144 6.82 5.68 4.64
C THR A 144 7.43 5.23 5.98
N LEU A 145 6.83 5.59 7.12
CA LEU A 145 7.26 5.11 8.45
C LEU A 145 7.21 3.58 8.53
N TYR A 146 6.13 2.99 8.03
CA TYR A 146 5.99 1.53 7.94
C TYR A 146 7.14 0.91 7.13
N ALA A 147 7.47 1.50 5.97
CA ALA A 147 8.53 0.98 5.12
C ALA A 147 9.93 1.07 5.76
N VAL A 148 10.28 2.20 6.38
CA VAL A 148 11.60 2.33 7.03
C VAL A 148 11.72 1.42 8.25
N TRP A 149 10.65 1.29 9.04
CA TRP A 149 10.60 0.34 10.14
C TRP A 149 10.73 -1.10 9.63
N ASN A 150 9.98 -1.47 8.59
CA ASN A 150 10.07 -2.81 8.01
C ASN A 150 11.45 -3.11 7.42
N ASN A 151 12.11 -2.12 6.78
CA ASN A 151 13.48 -2.27 6.29
C ASN A 151 14.46 -2.60 7.42
N ARG A 152 14.38 -1.90 8.57
CA ARG A 152 15.22 -2.21 9.74
C ARG A 152 14.97 -3.62 10.27
N LEU A 153 13.70 -4.04 10.36
CA LEU A 153 13.35 -5.41 10.75
C LEU A 153 13.96 -6.45 9.82
N ILE A 154 13.86 -6.24 8.50
CA ILE A 154 14.45 -7.13 7.48
C ILE A 154 15.98 -7.22 7.64
N ARG A 155 16.64 -6.09 7.92
CA ARG A 155 18.09 -6.02 8.15
C ARG A 155 18.53 -6.50 9.55
N LYS A 156 17.58 -6.77 10.45
CA LYS A 156 17.83 -7.10 11.87
C LYS A 156 18.60 -5.98 12.60
N GLU A 157 18.27 -4.74 12.29
CA GLU A 157 18.85 -3.53 12.91
C GLU A 157 18.05 -3.09 14.15
N SER A 158 18.65 -2.22 14.97
CA SER A 158 17.97 -1.59 16.10
C SER A 158 16.78 -0.73 15.66
N ILE A 159 15.69 -0.80 16.42
CA ILE A 159 14.44 -0.09 16.16
C ILE A 159 14.18 0.83 17.34
N THR A 160 14.46 2.12 17.16
CA THR A 160 14.09 3.19 18.08
C THR A 160 13.40 4.31 17.31
N ASP A 161 12.57 5.11 17.97
CA ASP A 161 11.81 6.18 17.33
C ASP A 161 12.74 7.17 16.63
N ASP A 162 13.87 7.52 17.25
CA ASP A 162 14.85 8.42 16.64
C ASP A 162 15.46 7.84 15.36
N LEU A 163 15.77 6.54 15.33
CA LEU A 163 16.29 5.87 14.14
C LEU A 163 15.23 5.74 13.03
N LEU A 164 13.96 5.51 13.39
CA LEU A 164 12.85 5.47 12.44
C LEU A 164 12.58 6.86 11.84
N LYS A 165 12.63 7.90 12.66
CA LYS A 165 12.51 9.30 12.22
C LYS A 165 13.66 9.69 11.32
N GLU A 166 14.89 9.32 11.67
CA GLU A 166 16.07 9.57 10.84
C GLU A 166 15.92 8.90 9.47
N ASP A 167 15.59 7.61 9.42
CA ASP A 167 15.38 6.90 8.15
C ASP A 167 14.26 7.51 7.31
N PHE A 168 13.17 7.94 7.95
CA PHE A 168 12.07 8.62 7.28
C PHE A 168 12.53 9.93 6.65
N LEU A 169 13.31 10.74 7.37
CA LEU A 169 13.84 12.01 6.85
C LEU A 169 14.88 11.79 5.73
N ASN A 170 15.64 10.70 5.80
CA ASN A 170 16.60 10.29 4.76
C ASN A 170 15.94 9.63 3.53
N TRP A 171 14.64 9.29 3.61
CA TRP A 171 13.90 8.69 2.50
C TRP A 171 13.87 9.59 1.26
N ASP A 172 13.63 10.89 1.45
CA ASP A 172 13.65 11.91 0.38
C ASP A 172 13.73 13.31 1.01
N GLN A 173 14.36 14.26 0.32
CA GLN A 173 14.52 15.65 0.80
C GLN A 173 13.16 16.29 1.13
N GLY A 174 12.11 15.95 0.39
CA GLY A 174 10.75 16.45 0.62
C GLY A 174 10.11 15.98 1.92
N LYS A 175 10.71 15.04 2.67
CA LYS A 175 10.19 14.53 3.95
C LYS A 175 10.42 15.47 5.13
N ALA A 176 11.35 16.42 5.00
CA ALA A 176 11.65 17.39 6.06
C ALA A 176 10.40 18.16 6.55
N LYS A 177 9.44 18.41 5.65
CA LYS A 177 8.17 19.10 5.98
C LYS A 177 7.24 18.33 6.93
N TYR A 178 7.52 17.06 7.21
CA TYR A 178 6.72 16.22 8.10
C TYR A 178 7.41 15.93 9.45
N ALA A 179 8.59 16.51 9.70
CA ALA A 179 9.42 16.19 10.87
C ALA A 179 8.68 16.37 12.21
N ASP A 180 7.86 17.43 12.31
CA ASP A 180 7.05 17.78 13.49
C ASP A 180 5.86 16.83 13.74
N ARG A 181 5.58 15.92 12.81
CA ARG A 181 4.44 14.99 12.87
C ARG A 181 4.84 13.56 13.19
N LEU A 182 6.14 13.24 13.19
CA LEU A 182 6.60 11.85 13.21
C LEU A 182 6.37 11.15 14.55
N ASP A 183 6.57 11.83 15.68
CA ASP A 183 6.33 11.23 17.00
C ASP A 183 4.85 10.81 17.13
N LYS A 184 3.92 11.74 16.84
CA LYS A 184 2.48 11.46 16.84
C LYS A 184 2.10 10.35 15.86
N ALA A 185 2.74 10.30 14.69
CA ALA A 185 2.49 9.27 13.70
C ALA A 185 2.94 7.87 14.19
N LEU A 186 4.10 7.76 14.84
CA LEU A 186 4.59 6.50 15.41
C LEU A 186 3.70 6.02 16.56
N ASP A 187 3.29 6.92 17.46
CA ASP A 187 2.35 6.59 18.52
C ASP A 187 1.01 6.10 17.97
N TRP A 188 0.48 6.80 16.96
CA TRP A 188 -0.75 6.42 16.28
C TRP A 188 -0.62 5.06 15.57
N MET A 189 0.52 4.76 14.94
CA MET A 189 0.76 3.44 14.33
C MET A 189 0.66 2.32 15.37
N ARG A 190 1.25 2.53 16.55
CA ARG A 190 1.19 1.55 17.65
C ARG A 190 -0.23 1.41 18.18
N GLU A 191 -0.94 2.52 18.39
CA GLU A 191 -2.33 2.53 18.85
C GLU A 191 -3.26 1.77 17.88
N LYS A 192 -3.08 1.96 16.57
CA LYS A 192 -3.84 1.27 15.53
C LYS A 192 -3.30 -0.11 15.16
N ASN A 193 -2.26 -0.58 15.85
CA ASN A 193 -1.57 -1.84 15.56
C ASN A 193 -1.03 -1.95 14.11
N ILE A 194 -0.71 -0.83 13.48
CA ILE A 194 -0.09 -0.75 12.14
C ILE A 194 1.43 -0.81 12.31
N VAL A 195 1.91 -1.95 12.79
CA VAL A 195 3.32 -2.20 13.08
C VAL A 195 3.85 -3.33 12.17
N PRO A 196 4.97 -3.13 11.45
CA PRO A 196 5.54 -4.18 10.61
C PRO A 196 6.16 -5.31 11.41
N ASN A 197 6.29 -6.48 10.78
CA ASN A 197 6.91 -7.67 11.35
C ASN A 197 8.15 -8.15 10.55
N GLY A 198 8.66 -7.35 9.61
CA GLY A 198 9.80 -7.72 8.77
C GLY A 198 9.42 -8.55 7.54
N TRP A 199 8.14 -8.67 7.21
CA TRP A 199 7.71 -9.40 6.02
C TRP A 199 8.06 -8.67 4.72
N GLY A 200 8.42 -9.45 3.68
CA GLY A 200 8.61 -8.96 2.32
C GLY A 200 10.06 -8.65 1.97
N LYS A 201 10.25 -7.81 0.95
CA LYS A 201 11.57 -7.37 0.47
C LYS A 201 11.85 -5.96 0.97
N GLU A 202 13.13 -5.69 1.19
CA GLU A 202 13.61 -4.36 1.49
C GLU A 202 13.29 -3.37 0.34
N ILE A 203 12.80 -2.19 0.70
CA ILE A 203 12.46 -1.14 -0.26
C ILE A 203 13.66 -0.21 -0.41
N MET A 204 14.25 -0.22 -1.60
CA MET A 204 15.49 0.48 -1.92
C MET A 204 15.31 1.54 -3.02
N ARG A 205 16.23 2.49 -3.07
CA ARG A 205 16.36 3.39 -4.24
C ARG A 205 16.75 2.55 -5.45
N VAL A 206 16.02 2.70 -6.55
CA VAL A 206 16.43 2.11 -7.83
C VAL A 206 17.69 2.85 -8.28
N LYS A 207 18.80 2.12 -8.46
CA LYS A 207 19.99 2.68 -9.11
C LYS A 207 19.60 3.10 -10.52
N LYS A 208 19.77 4.38 -10.86
CA LYS A 208 19.70 4.80 -12.27
C LYS A 208 20.78 4.02 -13.01
N LYS A 209 20.36 3.20 -13.98
CA LYS A 209 21.28 2.63 -14.97
C LYS A 209 21.78 3.72 -15.90
#